data_AF-A0A0D2MDB2-F1
#
_entry.id   AF-A0A0D2MDB2-F1
#
_cell.length_a   1.000
_cell.length_b   1.000
_cell.length_c   1.000
_cell.angle_alpha   90.00
_cell.angle_beta   90.00
_cell.angle_gamma   90.00
#
_symmetry.space_group_name_H-M   'P 1'
#
loop_
_entity.id
_entity.type
_entity.pdbx_description
1 polymer ?
#
loop_
_entity_poly.entity_id
_entity_poly.type
_entity_poly.pdbx_seq_one_letter_code
_entity_poly.pdbx_strand_id
1 'polypeptide(L)'
;MRTAFPAQRSLVARPGVLVARPHSATLTAGPLEASGQLQNQRKVAIFVEPSPFSHISGMKNRFESLIKGLREAGDEVMVVTPDPTPPKEFCGAK
;
A
#
# COMPACT_ATOMS: atom_id res chain seq x y z
N MET A 1 10.25 51.09 -8.60
CA MET A 1 10.69 50.57 -7.28
C MET A 1 10.35 49.08 -7.23
N ARG A 2 11.38 48.23 -7.15
CA ARG A 2 11.29 46.76 -7.04
C ARG A 2 11.00 46.37 -5.60
N THR A 3 10.12 45.41 -5.37
CA THR A 3 10.35 44.33 -4.40
C THR A 3 9.54 43.10 -4.82
N ALA A 4 10.26 42.08 -5.27
CA ALA A 4 9.77 40.71 -5.40
C ALA A 4 9.72 40.08 -4.00
N PHE A 5 8.63 39.38 -3.68
CA PHE A 5 8.58 38.47 -2.53
C PHE A 5 8.77 37.03 -3.04
N PRO A 6 9.78 36.29 -2.56
CA PRO A 6 10.03 34.92 -3.01
C PRO A 6 9.05 33.93 -2.38
N ALA A 7 8.75 32.88 -3.14
CA ALA A 7 7.91 31.75 -2.78
C ALA A 7 8.43 31.00 -1.54
N GLN A 8 7.60 30.87 -0.50
CA GLN A 8 7.83 29.93 0.59
C GLN A 8 7.28 28.56 0.20
N ARG A 9 8.19 27.70 -0.24
CA ARG A 9 7.98 26.28 -0.51
C ARG A 9 7.87 25.57 0.85
N SER A 10 6.66 25.34 1.32
CA SER A 10 6.40 24.54 2.52
C SER A 10 6.72 23.07 2.24
N LEU A 11 7.89 22.64 2.68
CA LEU A 11 8.27 21.22 2.77
C LEU A 11 7.51 20.63 3.96
N VAL A 12 6.34 20.05 3.70
CA VAL A 12 5.70 19.16 4.67
C VAL A 12 6.47 17.85 4.66
N ALA A 13 7.41 17.70 5.60
CA ALA A 13 8.01 16.43 5.94
C ALA A 13 6.90 15.48 6.41
N ARG A 14 6.59 14.46 5.60
CA ARG A 14 5.65 13.41 5.99
C ARG A 14 6.41 12.45 6.92
N PRO A 15 5.98 12.26 8.18
CA PRO A 15 6.58 11.24 9.02
C PRO A 15 6.24 9.88 8.40
N GLY A 16 7.27 9.15 7.99
CA GLY A 16 7.14 7.77 7.53
C GLY A 16 6.51 6.94 8.64
N VAL A 17 5.38 6.33 8.34
CA VAL A 17 4.75 5.35 9.22
C VAL A 17 5.64 4.12 9.21
N LEU A 18 6.38 3.89 10.30
CA LEU A 18 7.13 2.67 10.52
C LEU A 18 6.14 1.54 10.80
N VAL A 19 5.79 0.77 9.77
CA VAL A 19 5.03 -0.48 9.95
C VAL A 19 6.00 -1.50 10.56
N ALA A 20 5.91 -1.71 11.87
CA ALA A 20 6.59 -2.80 12.54
C ALA A 20 6.11 -4.13 11.95
N ARG A 21 7.03 -4.93 11.40
CA ARG A 21 6.77 -6.26 10.85
C ARG A 21 6.92 -7.31 11.95
N PRO A 22 5.83 -7.84 12.56
CA PRO A 22 5.97 -9.03 13.38
C PRO A 22 6.37 -10.23 12.53
N HIS A 23 7.23 -11.03 13.15
CA HIS A 23 8.02 -12.11 12.59
C HIS A 23 7.16 -13.18 11.90
N SER A 24 7.79 -13.80 10.89
CA SER A 24 7.37 -15.05 10.27
C SER A 24 6.89 -16.06 11.32
N ALA A 25 5.64 -16.53 11.20
CA ALA A 25 5.18 -17.72 11.92
C ALA A 25 5.88 -18.92 11.28
N THR A 26 6.93 -19.42 11.93
CA THR A 26 7.62 -20.66 11.56
C THR A 26 6.68 -21.83 11.85
N LEU A 27 6.10 -22.42 10.80
CA LEU A 27 5.64 -23.80 10.83
C LEU A 27 6.85 -24.69 10.49
N THR A 28 7.26 -25.50 11.46
CA THR A 28 8.32 -26.52 11.35
C THR A 28 8.11 -27.45 10.16
N ALA A 29 9.11 -27.53 9.25
CA ALA A 29 9.70 -28.77 8.72
C ALA A 29 10.74 -28.47 7.62
N GLY A 30 12.00 -28.89 7.82
CA GLY A 30 13.02 -29.02 6.76
C GLY A 30 14.31 -28.19 6.98
N PRO A 31 15.51 -28.71 6.62
CA PRO A 31 16.77 -28.04 6.91
C PRO A 31 16.97 -26.79 6.05
N LEU A 32 17.61 -25.78 6.66
CA LEU A 32 17.87 -24.44 6.15
C LEU A 32 18.80 -24.44 4.92
N GLU A 33 18.25 -24.04 3.78
CA GLU A 33 19.01 -23.38 2.71
C GLU A 33 18.76 -21.88 2.84
N ALA A 34 19.75 -21.14 3.34
CA ALA A 34 19.75 -19.69 3.44
C ALA A 34 19.82 -19.07 2.03
N SER A 35 18.68 -19.04 1.36
CA SER A 35 18.49 -18.23 0.16
C SER A 35 18.63 -16.77 0.58
N GLY A 36 19.60 -16.06 -0.01
CA GLY A 36 19.89 -14.66 0.32
C GLY A 36 18.64 -13.80 0.37
N GLN A 37 18.69 -12.74 1.19
CA GLN A 37 17.57 -11.84 1.46
C GLN A 37 17.04 -11.13 0.20
N LEU A 38 16.32 -11.87 -0.63
CA LEU A 38 15.25 -11.35 -1.44
C LEU A 38 14.27 -10.82 -0.42
N GLN A 39 14.08 -9.52 -0.39
CA GLN A 39 12.93 -8.92 0.27
C GLN A 39 11.71 -9.62 -0.34
N ASN A 40 11.20 -10.67 0.33
CA ASN A 40 10.17 -11.52 -0.24
C ASN A 40 8.93 -10.64 -0.46
N GLN A 41 8.77 -10.16 -1.70
CA GLN A 41 7.60 -9.41 -2.15
C GLN A 41 6.42 -10.33 -1.93
N ARG A 42 5.55 -10.00 -0.96
CA ARG A 42 4.43 -10.87 -0.64
C ARG A 42 3.34 -10.62 -1.66
N LYS A 43 2.65 -11.68 -2.06
CA LYS A 43 1.45 -11.58 -2.89
C LYS A 43 0.25 -11.46 -1.97
N VAL A 44 -0.46 -10.34 -2.05
CA VAL A 44 -1.61 -10.01 -1.19
C VAL A 44 -2.84 -9.87 -2.07
N ALA A 45 -3.85 -10.70 -1.84
CA ALA A 45 -5.16 -10.57 -2.47
C ALA A 45 -6.15 -9.96 -1.46
N ILE A 46 -6.81 -8.86 -1.84
CA ILE A 46 -7.81 -8.16 -1.04
C ILE A 46 -9.18 -8.43 -1.65
N PHE A 47 -10.03 -9.15 -0.93
CA PHE A 47 -11.42 -9.38 -1.30
C PHE A 47 -12.32 -8.48 -0.48
N VAL A 48 -13.21 -7.75 -1.14
CA VAL A 48 -14.10 -6.82 -0.43
C VAL A 48 -15.46 -6.74 -1.11
N GLU A 49 -16.51 -6.88 -0.31
CA GLU A 49 -17.92 -6.76 -0.69
C GLU A 49 -18.68 -6.05 0.45
N PRO A 50 -19.56 -5.07 0.15
CA PRO A 50 -19.76 -4.43 -1.16
C PRO A 50 -18.52 -3.63 -1.61
N SER A 51 -18.45 -3.22 -2.88
CA SER A 51 -17.30 -2.46 -3.40
C SER A 51 -17.08 -1.19 -2.57
N PRO A 52 -15.91 -1.00 -1.94
CA PRO A 52 -15.62 0.20 -1.15
C PRO A 52 -15.28 1.40 -2.07
N PHE A 53 -15.16 1.18 -3.38
CA PHE A 53 -14.65 2.15 -4.35
C PHE A 53 -15.76 2.87 -5.13
N SER A 54 -17.01 2.40 -5.05
CA SER A 54 -18.12 2.93 -5.86
C SER A 54 -18.57 4.33 -5.44
N HIS A 55 -18.22 4.80 -4.24
CA HIS A 55 -18.64 6.09 -3.70
C HIS A 55 -17.51 6.78 -2.93
N ILE A 56 -17.60 8.10 -2.78
CA ILE A 56 -16.71 8.85 -1.88
C ILE A 56 -17.11 8.51 -0.45
N SER A 57 -16.30 7.72 0.25
CA SER A 57 -16.56 7.29 1.61
C SER A 57 -15.26 7.21 2.42
N GLY A 58 -15.39 7.19 3.75
CA GLY A 58 -14.25 6.87 4.62
C GLY A 58 -13.71 5.45 4.37
N MET A 59 -14.54 4.53 3.86
CA MET A 59 -14.11 3.17 3.53
C MET A 59 -13.13 3.18 2.35
N LYS A 60 -13.45 3.92 1.29
CA LYS A 60 -12.57 4.11 0.12
C LYS A 60 -11.17 4.55 0.54
N ASN A 61 -11.07 5.61 1.33
CA ASN A 61 -9.78 6.17 1.77
C ASN A 61 -8.97 5.19 2.64
N ARG A 62 -9.65 4.38 3.48
CA ARG A 62 -8.97 3.36 4.28
C ARG A 62 -8.37 2.26 3.40
N PHE A 63 -9.10 1.78 2.40
CA PHE A 63 -8.59 0.77 1.46
C PHE A 63 -7.47 1.34 0.58
N GLU A 64 -7.58 2.56 0.09
CA GLU A 64 -6.51 3.23 -0.66
C GLU A 64 -5.23 3.40 0.18
N SER A 65 -5.37 3.78 1.45
CA SER A 65 -4.24 3.89 2.39
C SER A 65 -3.58 2.53 2.67
N LEU A 66 -4.38 1.47 2.84
CA LEU A 66 -3.89 0.09 3.01
C LEU A 66 -3.11 -0.38 1.79
N ILE A 67 -3.70 -0.26 0.59
CA ILE A 67 -3.09 -0.69 -0.66
C ILE A 67 -1.78 0.07 -0.90
N LYS A 68 -1.79 1.39 -0.66
CA LYS A 68 -0.60 2.22 -0.76
C LYS A 68 0.50 1.75 0.20
N GLY A 69 0.16 1.49 1.47
CA GLY A 69 1.13 0.99 2.46
C GLY A 69 1.75 -0.36 2.08
N LEU A 70 0.94 -1.27 1.52
CA LEU A 70 1.42 -2.57 1.03
C LEU A 70 2.35 -2.42 -0.18
N ARG A 71 2.02 -1.54 -1.14
CA ARG A 71 2.88 -1.27 -2.30
C ARG A 71 4.20 -0.61 -1.89
N GLU A 72 4.15 0.35 -0.95
CA GLU A 72 5.35 0.99 -0.39
C GLU A 72 6.24 -0.02 0.37
N ALA A 73 5.65 -1.05 0.98
CA ALA A 73 6.37 -2.15 1.61
C ALA A 73 7.01 -3.15 0.61
N GLY A 74 6.76 -2.99 -0.68
CA GLY A 74 7.27 -3.85 -1.75
C GLY A 74 6.40 -5.06 -2.06
N ASP A 75 5.16 -5.11 -1.55
CA ASP A 75 4.26 -6.24 -1.79
C ASP A 75 3.53 -6.09 -3.15
N GLU A 76 3.18 -7.23 -3.76
CA GLU A 76 2.35 -7.32 -4.96
C GLU A 76 0.88 -7.47 -4.52
N VAL A 77 0.04 -6.50 -4.86
CA VAL A 77 -1.35 -6.43 -4.37
C VAL A 77 -2.32 -6.59 -5.53
N MET A 78 -3.35 -7.43 -5.32
CA MET A 78 -4.49 -7.62 -6.21
C MET A 78 -5.79 -7.35 -5.44
N VAL A 79 -6.69 -6.56 -6.01
CA VAL A 79 -7.98 -6.19 -5.42
C VAL A 79 -9.10 -6.86 -6.21
N VAL A 80 -9.92 -7.64 -5.51
CA VAL A 80 -11.11 -8.29 -6.07
C VAL A 80 -12.33 -7.63 -5.44
N THR A 81 -13.10 -6.96 -6.30
CA THR A 81 -14.31 -6.24 -5.92
C THR A 81 -15.45 -6.56 -6.89
N PRO A 82 -16.71 -6.65 -6.44
CA PRO A 82 -17.86 -6.87 -7.31
C PRO A 82 -18.31 -5.61 -8.07
N ASP A 83 -17.50 -4.54 -8.06
CA ASP A 83 -17.81 -3.30 -8.77
C ASP A 83 -17.95 -3.57 -10.28
N PRO A 84 -19.05 -3.12 -10.95
CA PRO A 84 -19.21 -3.31 -12.39
C PRO A 84 -18.19 -2.50 -13.22
N THR A 85 -17.65 -1.42 -12.66
CA THR A 85 -16.69 -0.55 -13.36
C THR A 85 -15.52 -0.20 -12.45
N PRO A 86 -14.66 -1.17 -12.09
CA PRO A 86 -13.52 -0.90 -11.25
C PRO A 86 -12.48 -0.07 -12.01
N PRO A 87 -11.76 0.84 -11.32
CA PRO A 87 -10.55 1.43 -11.86
C PRO A 87 -9.55 0.36 -12.33
N LYS A 88 -8.76 0.67 -13.36
CA LYS A 88 -7.72 -0.26 -13.86
C LYS A 88 -6.63 -0.55 -12.83
N GLU A 89 -6.38 0.40 -11.93
CA GLU A 89 -5.39 0.28 -10.89
C GLU A 89 -5.89 0.97 -9.60
N PHE A 90 -5.58 0.36 -8.46
CA PHE A 90 -5.82 0.93 -7.13
C PHE A 90 -4.48 1.32 -6.52
N CYS A 91 -4.11 2.61 -6.58
CA CYS A 91 -2.83 3.08 -6.03
C CYS A 91 -1.60 2.28 -6.55
N GLY A 92 -1.63 1.85 -7.82
CA GLY A 92 -0.59 1.02 -8.43
C GLY A 92 -0.65 -0.48 -8.11
N ALA A 93 -1.76 -0.94 -7.51
CA ALA A 93 -2.17 -2.34 -7.42
C ALA A 93 -3.17 -2.70 -8.54
N LYS A 94 -3.25 -3.98 -8.88
CA LYS A 94 -4.17 -4.50 -9.91
C LYS A 94 -5.52 -4.88 -9.33
#